data_AF-A0A445AX42-F1
#
_entry.id   AF-A0A445AX42-F1
#
_cell.length_a   1.000
_cell.length_b   1.000
_cell.length_c   1.000
_cell.angle_alpha   90.00
_cell.angle_beta   90.00
_cell.angle_gamma   90.00
#
_symmetry.space_group_name_H-M   'P 1'
#
loop_
_entity.id
_entity.type
_entity.pdbx_description
1 polymer ?
#
loop_
_entity_poly.entity_id
_entity_poly.type
_entity_poly.pdbx_seq_one_letter_code
_entity_poly.pdbx_strand_id
1 'polypeptide(L)' 'MTFNTLEVAAKFYKDYAKAAGFSTRVQTTNKKGNEIKNQLITCRKEGK' A
#
# COMPACT_ATOMS: atom_id res chain seq x y z
N MET A 1 9.94 -9.20 4.57
CA MET A 1 10.42 -8.24 3.56
C MET A 1 10.52 -6.89 4.24
N THR A 2 11.66 -6.20 4.15
CA THR A 2 11.94 -4.93 4.84
C THR A 2 12.23 -3.85 3.80
N PHE A 3 11.61 -2.68 3.97
CA PHE A 3 11.77 -1.54 3.07
C PHE A 3 12.33 -0.35 3.85
N ASN A 4 13.24 0.40 3.23
CA ASN A 4 13.89 1.56 3.87
C ASN A 4 12.96 2.79 3.93
N THR A 5 11.97 2.87 3.04
CA THR A 5 10.99 3.96 3.02
C THR A 5 9.60 3.43 2.70
N LEU A 6 8.57 4.16 3.15
CA LEU A 6 7.17 3.87 2.85
C LEU A 6 6.87 3.96 1.35
N GLU A 7 7.53 4.85 0.62
CA GLU A 7 7.32 5.01 -0.82
C GLU A 7 7.75 3.76 -1.60
N VAL A 8 8.90 3.17 -1.23
CA VAL A 8 9.39 1.93 -1.85
C VAL A 8 8.47 0.76 -1.51
N ALA A 9 8.03 0.65 -0.25
CA ALA A 9 7.07 -0.36 0.17
C ALA A 9 5.75 -0.24 -0.60
N ALA A 10 5.21 0.98 -0.70
CA ALA A 10 3.95 1.25 -1.37
C ALA A 10 4.02 0.94 -2.88
N LYS A 11 5.13 1.29 -3.54
CA LYS A 11 5.35 0.96 -4.95
C LYS A 11 5.38 -0.56 -5.16
N PHE A 12 6.12 -1.28 -4.31
CA PHE A 12 6.21 -2.73 -4.38
C PHE A 12 4.83 -3.39 -4.24
N TYR A 13 4.05 -3.03 -3.22
CA TYR A 13 2.72 -3.60 -3.01
C TYR A 13 1.73 -3.24 -4.12
N LYS A 14 1.86 -2.04 -4.72
CA LYS A 14 1.05 -1.62 -5.87
C LYS A 14 1.34 -2.48 -7.11
N ASP A 15 2.61 -2.70 -7.42
CA ASP A 15 3.02 -3.50 -8.58
C ASP A 15 2.65 -4.97 -8.39
N TYR A 16 2.86 -5.51 -7.18
CA TYR A 16 2.45 -6.87 -6.81
C TYR A 16 0.95 -7.08 -6.94
N ALA A 17 0.14 -6.18 -6.37
CA ALA A 17 -1.31 -6.27 -6.45
C ALA A 17 -1.81 -6.20 -7.89
N LYS A 18 -1.24 -5.31 -8.71
CA LYS A 18 -1.57 -5.21 -10.14
C LYS A 18 -1.27 -6.51 -10.88
N ALA A 19 -0.12 -7.13 -10.63
CA ALA A 19 0.24 -8.43 -11.22
C ALA A 19 -0.72 -9.55 -10.79
N ALA A 20 -1.24 -9.49 -9.57
CA ALA A 20 -2.23 -10.43 -9.04
C ALA A 20 -3.68 -10.16 -9.50
N GLY A 21 -3.93 -9.11 -10.30
CA GLY A 21 -5.28 -8.73 -10.74
C GLY A 21 -6.09 -7.96 -9.69
N PHE A 22 -5.42 -7.26 -8.78
CA PHE A 22 -6.04 -6.40 -7.78
C PHE A 22 -5.68 -4.93 -8.02
N SER A 23 -6.66 -4.04 -7.82
CA SER A 23 -6.43 -2.62 -7.64
C SER A 23 -6.14 -2.32 -6.17
N THR A 24 -5.18 -1.45 -5.92
CA THR A 24 -4.84 -0.99 -4.56
C THR A 24 -5.40 0.41 -4.33
N ARG A 25 -6.02 0.62 -3.17
CA ARG A 25 -6.40 1.94 -2.67
C ARG A 25 -5.84 2.13 -1.27
N VAL A 26 -5.18 3.26 -1.04
CA VAL A 26 -4.80 3.67 0.32
C VAL A 26 -6.05 4.18 1.03
N GLN A 27 -6.42 3.57 2.14
CA GLN A 27 -7.64 3.91 2.87
C GLN A 27 -7.35 4.85 4.05
N THR A 28 -6.35 4.49 4.86
CA THR A 28 -6.03 5.23 6.09
C THR A 28 -4.53 5.36 6.25
N THR A 29 -4.06 6.55 6.62
CA THR A 29 -2.67 6.77 7.00
C THR A 29 -2.67 7.31 8.42
N ASN A 30 -2.21 6.51 9.39
CA ASN A 30 -2.09 6.99 10.75
C ASN A 30 -0.77 7.76 10.90
N LYS A 31 -0.87 9.02 11.28
CA LYS A 31 0.26 9.91 11.50
C LYS A 31 0.30 10.30 12.97
N LYS A 32 1.48 10.28 13.57
CA LYS A 32 1.73 10.91 14.87
C LYS A 32 2.65 12.09 14.62
N GLY A 33 2.08 13.31 14.59
CA GLY A 33 2.81 14.50 14.15
C GLY A 33 3.20 14.39 12.68
N ASN A 34 4.49 14.57 12.38
CA ASN A 34 5.03 14.45 11.02
C ASN A 34 5.38 13.00 10.62
N GLU A 35 5.38 12.06 11.56
CA GLU A 35 5.77 10.68 11.29
C GLU A 35 4.56 9.81 10.96
N ILE A 36 4.63 9.11 9.83
CA ILE A 36 3.64 8.09 9.47
C ILE A 36 3.95 6.83 10.28
N LYS A 37 3.02 6.42 11.14
CA LYS A 37 3.16 5.19 11.93
C LYS A 37 2.74 3.95 11.16
N ASN A 38 1.63 4.05 10.43
CA ASN A 38 1.17 2.97 9.58
C ASN A 38 0.31 3.49 8.42
N GLN A 39 0.22 2.69 7.37
CA GLN A 39 -0.67 2.88 6.25
C GLN A 39 -1.49 1.63 6.04
N LEU A 40 -2.81 1.80 5.91
CA LEU A 40 -3.73 0.77 5.51
C LEU A 40 -3.93 0.87 4.00
N ILE A 41 -3.50 -0.18 3.30
CA ILE A 41 -3.70 -0.35 1.86
C ILE A 41 -4.71 -1.48 1.69
N THR A 42 -5.80 -1.19 0.99
CA THR A 42 -6.85 -2.15 0.72
C THR A 42 -6.76 -2.56 -0.75
N CYS A 43 -6.74 -3.86 -1.01
CA CYS A 43 -6.72 -4.43 -2.35
C CYS A 43 -8.12 -4.89 -2.73
N ARG A 44 -8.63 -4.45 -3.87
CA ARG A 44 -9.89 -4.92 -4.45
C ARG A 44 -9.57 -5.70 -5.72
N LYS A 45 -10.13 -6.90 -5.88
CA LYS A 45 -9.93 -7.68 -7.10
C LYS A 45 -10.62 -6.97 -8.26
N GLU A 46 -9.92 -6.79 -9.38
CA GLU A 46 -10.51 -6.30 -10.62
C GLU A 46 -11.10 -7.50 -11.39
N GLY A 47 -12.43 -7.65 -11.36
CA GLY A 47 -13.22 -8.68 -12.07
C GLY A 47 -13.51 -9.95 -11.26
N LYS A 48 -14.75 -10.47 -11.19
CA LYS A 48 -15.94 -10.37 -12.07
C LYS A 48 -17.13 -9.72 -11.37
#